data_AF-A0A1J0U205-F1
#
_entry.id   AF-A0A1J0U205-F1
#
_cell.length_a   1.000
_cell.length_b   1.000
_cell.length_c   1.000
_cell.angle_alpha   90.00
_cell.angle_beta   90.00
_cell.angle_gamma   90.00
#
_symmetry.space_group_name_H-M   'P 1'
#
loop_
_entity.id
_entity.type
_entity.pdbx_description
1 polymer ?
#
loop_
_entity_poly.entity_id
_entity_poly.type
_entity_poly.pdbx_seq_one_letter_code
_entity_poly.pdbx_strand_id
1 'polypeptide(L)'
;MRVLLNQQEEVVSDNLSINGAMQNLTIENTNPGEVINLNFAANVVNKTFLIFLNLTAEATINYNIPAQNQINIINIYKNRECEQVANLFYNVLEKTHVNVYHLNIVNSNITENVTFNLQGKRSSLKYYLASLSTHNYHKNAIIYAHHLAPGTESDIKTYSIAKDNSLQTVKCTSHIEKTMSKSEAHQELRLLVFDKTSKAISDPILLIDENDIKASHANAVGMLDPEQIFYLQTRGLTVNQARKLICMGYFKNVIDAIEDETLQKNIIDEIDKEIGE
;
A
#
# COMPACT_ATOMS: atom_id res chain seq x y z
N MET A 1 9.67 18.03 -11.60
CA MET A 1 8.44 17.26 -11.42
C MET A 1 7.58 17.22 -12.68
N ARG A 2 7.02 16.08 -13.04
CA ARG A 2 5.87 16.01 -13.96
C ARG A 2 4.72 15.36 -13.23
N VAL A 3 3.67 16.13 -12.95
CA VAL A 3 2.38 15.54 -12.57
C VAL A 3 1.45 15.62 -13.76
N LEU A 4 1.06 14.46 -14.29
CA LEU A 4 0.08 14.38 -15.36
C LEU A 4 -1.29 14.21 -14.74
N LEU A 5 -2.16 15.21 -14.91
CA LEU A 5 -3.56 15.15 -14.54
C LEU A 5 -4.37 14.56 -15.70
N ASN A 6 -5.15 13.51 -15.43
CA ASN A 6 -6.08 12.90 -16.38
C ASN A 6 -5.48 12.60 -17.77
N GLN A 7 -4.17 12.30 -17.85
CA GLN A 7 -3.43 12.08 -19.10
C GLN A 7 -3.43 13.26 -20.09
N GLN A 8 -3.78 14.49 -19.67
CA GLN A 8 -3.96 15.63 -20.59
C GLN A 8 -3.27 16.93 -20.15
N GLU A 9 -3.08 17.19 -18.86
CA GLU A 9 -2.42 18.42 -18.37
C GLU A 9 -1.18 18.12 -17.53
N GLU A 10 -0.03 18.63 -17.97
CA GLU A 10 1.24 18.58 -17.25
C GLU A 10 1.27 19.75 -16.26
N VAL A 11 1.13 19.45 -14.96
CA VAL A 11 1.29 20.44 -13.90
C VAL A 11 2.68 20.27 -13.30
N VAL A 12 3.50 21.31 -13.47
CA VAL A 12 4.83 21.42 -12.83
C VAL A 12 4.66 22.22 -11.54
N SER A 13 4.33 21.55 -10.43
CA SER A 13 4.32 22.16 -9.09
C SER A 13 4.52 21.15 -7.96
N ASP A 14 5.58 21.31 -7.16
CA ASP A 14 5.85 20.53 -5.95
C ASP A 14 4.75 20.65 -4.86
N ASN A 15 3.79 21.56 -5.07
CA ASN A 15 2.62 21.75 -4.25
C ASN A 15 1.37 21.67 -5.13
N LEU A 16 0.70 20.53 -5.10
CA LEU A 16 -0.52 20.28 -5.87
C LEU A 16 -1.73 20.37 -4.94
N SER A 17 -2.71 21.18 -5.34
CA SER A 17 -4.02 21.19 -4.68
C SER A 17 -4.91 20.12 -5.31
N ILE A 18 -5.44 19.21 -4.52
CA ILE A 18 -6.28 18.09 -4.97
C ILE A 18 -7.73 18.37 -4.57
N ASN A 19 -8.60 18.57 -5.55
CA ASN A 19 -10.03 18.75 -5.33
C ASN A 19 -10.80 17.48 -5.75
N GLY A 20 -12.09 17.40 -5.43
CA GLY A 20 -12.91 16.21 -5.74
C GLY A 20 -13.13 15.90 -7.23
N ALA A 21 -12.64 16.75 -8.15
CA ALA A 21 -12.68 16.51 -9.60
C ALA A 21 -11.39 15.84 -10.13
N MET A 22 -10.25 16.06 -9.48
CA MET A 22 -8.96 15.45 -9.84
C MET A 22 -8.84 14.06 -9.22
N GLN A 23 -9.27 13.02 -9.94
CA GLN A 23 -9.29 11.65 -9.43
C GLN A 23 -8.10 10.81 -9.91
N ASN A 24 -7.48 11.13 -11.05
CA ASN A 24 -6.36 10.37 -11.60
C ASN A 24 -5.11 11.25 -11.72
N LEU A 25 -4.01 10.80 -11.10
CA LEU A 25 -2.73 11.49 -11.11
C LEU A 25 -1.61 10.52 -11.49
N THR A 26 -0.63 10.99 -12.25
CA THR A 26 0.66 10.31 -12.38
C THR A 26 1.73 11.20 -11.77
N ILE A 27 2.55 10.64 -10.88
CA ILE A 27 3.65 11.32 -10.22
C ILE A 27 4.96 10.78 -10.79
N GLU A 28 5.73 11.68 -11.39
CA GLU A 28 7.09 11.45 -11.86
C GLU A 28 8.04 12.46 -11.21
N ASN A 29 9.02 11.94 -10.47
CA ASN A 29 10.13 12.77 -10.01
C ASN A 29 11.17 12.90 -11.13
N THR A 30 11.70 14.09 -11.25
CA THR A 30 12.74 14.48 -12.21
C THR A 30 14.12 14.47 -11.58
N ASN A 31 14.18 14.63 -10.25
CA ASN A 31 15.43 14.66 -9.50
C ASN A 31 15.37 13.68 -8.31
N PRO A 32 16.51 13.08 -7.89
CA PRO A 32 16.59 12.36 -6.63
C PRO A 32 16.32 13.29 -5.43
N GLY A 33 15.56 12.80 -4.46
CA GLY A 33 15.20 13.52 -3.23
C GLY A 33 14.10 14.56 -3.38
N GLU A 34 13.40 14.60 -4.51
CA GLU A 34 12.31 15.55 -4.77
C GLU A 34 11.16 15.37 -3.78
N VAL A 35 10.60 16.48 -3.28
CA VAL A 35 9.52 16.50 -2.29
C VAL A 35 8.24 17.02 -2.93
N ILE A 36 7.17 16.25 -2.85
CA ILE A 36 5.91 16.50 -3.52
C ILE A 36 4.81 16.59 -2.47
N ASN A 37 4.01 17.65 -2.50
CA ASN A 37 2.94 17.89 -1.54
C ASN A 37 1.59 17.83 -2.24
N LEU A 38 0.78 16.83 -1.88
CA LEU A 38 -0.59 16.66 -2.33
C LEU A 38 -1.53 17.21 -1.25
N ASN A 39 -2.09 18.38 -1.50
CA ASN A 39 -2.93 19.11 -0.55
C ASN A 39 -4.41 18.89 -0.90
N PHE A 40 -5.07 17.98 -0.19
CA PHE A 40 -6.47 17.66 -0.44
C PHE A 40 -7.40 18.77 0.06
N ALA A 41 -8.50 18.99 -0.66
CA ALA A 41 -9.57 19.88 -0.22
C ALA A 41 -10.24 19.33 1.07
N ALA A 42 -10.87 20.22 1.84
CA ALA A 42 -11.65 19.83 3.01
C ALA A 42 -13.05 19.33 2.64
N ASN A 43 -13.64 18.51 3.51
CA ASN A 43 -15.01 17.99 3.39
C ASN A 43 -15.28 17.19 2.10
N VAL A 44 -14.25 16.58 1.52
CA VAL A 44 -14.37 15.63 0.41
C VAL A 44 -14.84 14.29 0.98
N VAL A 45 -15.96 13.79 0.46
CA VAL A 45 -16.58 12.55 0.91
C VAL A 45 -16.85 11.63 -0.28
N ASN A 46 -16.71 10.32 -0.08
CA ASN A 46 -17.00 9.27 -1.06
C ASN A 46 -16.25 9.49 -2.39
N LYS A 47 -14.95 9.79 -2.30
CA LYS A 47 -14.08 9.96 -3.46
C LYS A 47 -12.88 9.05 -3.41
N THR A 48 -12.53 8.51 -4.57
CA THR A 48 -11.35 7.67 -4.78
C THR A 48 -10.36 8.44 -5.64
N PHE A 49 -9.10 8.48 -5.19
CA PHE A 49 -7.98 9.10 -5.88
C PHE A 49 -7.00 8.02 -6.30
N LEU A 50 -6.84 7.84 -7.60
CA LEU A 50 -5.92 6.91 -8.22
C LEU A 50 -4.63 7.64 -8.58
N ILE A 51 -3.51 7.17 -8.05
CA ILE A 51 -2.21 7.83 -8.17
C ILE A 51 -1.20 6.81 -8.67
N PHE A 52 -0.70 7.04 -9.88
CA PHE A 52 0.37 6.26 -10.48
C PHE A 52 1.72 6.81 -10.04
N LEU A 53 2.51 5.98 -9.35
CA LEU A 53 3.86 6.32 -8.92
C LEU A 53 4.85 5.81 -9.98
N ASN A 54 5.34 6.72 -10.83
CA ASN A 54 6.34 6.43 -11.84
C ASN A 54 7.67 7.08 -11.42
N LEU A 55 8.20 6.64 -10.28
CA LEU A 55 9.37 7.25 -9.66
C LEU A 55 10.65 6.76 -10.35
N THR A 56 11.58 7.66 -10.60
CA THR A 56 12.87 7.40 -11.28
C THR A 56 14.06 7.38 -10.30
N ALA A 57 13.85 7.82 -9.06
CA ALA A 57 14.84 7.84 -7.99
C ALA A 57 14.13 7.95 -6.63
N GLU A 58 14.88 8.24 -5.56
CA GLU A 58 14.28 8.58 -4.27
C GLU A 58 13.33 9.79 -4.39
N ALA A 59 12.13 9.68 -3.83
CA ALA A 59 11.16 10.77 -3.77
C ALA A 59 10.39 10.75 -2.45
N THR A 60 10.00 11.94 -2.00
CA THR A 60 9.14 12.13 -0.83
C THR A 60 7.78 12.67 -1.28
N ILE A 61 6.69 12.06 -0.83
CA ILE A 61 5.33 12.48 -1.16
C ILE A 61 4.54 12.67 0.14
N ASN A 62 4.06 13.89 0.36
CA ASN A 62 3.25 14.28 1.50
C ASN A 62 1.77 14.37 1.07
N TYR A 63 0.94 13.48 1.58
CA TYR A 63 -0.52 13.50 1.45
C TYR A 63 -1.11 14.29 2.63
N ASN A 64 -1.44 15.56 2.40
CA ASN A 64 -2.00 16.44 3.42
C ASN A 64 -3.52 16.39 3.34
N ILE A 65 -4.15 15.68 4.29
CA ILE A 65 -5.59 15.38 4.26
C ILE A 65 -6.27 16.14 5.41
N PRO A 66 -6.97 17.26 5.12
CA PRO A 66 -7.57 18.08 6.14
C PRO A 66 -8.78 17.40 6.80
N ALA A 67 -9.34 18.07 7.81
CA ALA A 67 -10.41 17.54 8.66
C ALA A 67 -11.68 17.19 7.88
N GLN A 68 -12.48 16.28 8.44
CA GLN A 68 -13.81 15.87 7.96
C GLN A 68 -13.82 15.28 6.55
N ASN A 69 -12.71 14.69 6.12
CA ASN A 69 -12.64 13.97 4.84
C ASN A 69 -13.04 12.50 5.00
N GLN A 70 -13.62 11.93 3.95
CA GLN A 70 -13.85 10.49 3.82
C GLN A 70 -13.46 10.07 2.40
N ILE A 71 -12.21 9.63 2.23
CA ILE A 71 -11.61 9.41 0.90
C ILE A 71 -10.85 8.08 0.82
N ASN A 72 -10.73 7.57 -0.40
CA ASN A 72 -9.85 6.46 -0.75
C ASN A 72 -8.67 6.99 -1.56
N ILE A 73 -7.46 6.50 -1.30
CA ILE A 73 -6.25 6.80 -2.08
C ILE A 73 -5.66 5.47 -2.54
N ILE A 74 -5.45 5.31 -3.84
CA ILE A 74 -4.89 4.11 -4.44
C ILE A 74 -3.59 4.49 -5.12
N ASN A 75 -2.46 4.07 -4.56
CA ASN A 75 -1.15 4.21 -5.19
C ASN A 75 -0.81 2.95 -5.99
N ILE A 76 -0.43 3.13 -7.25
CA ILE A 76 0.00 2.05 -8.13
C ILE A 76 1.39 2.36 -8.67
N TYR A 77 2.39 1.55 -8.31
CA TYR A 77 3.73 1.67 -8.86
C TYR A 77 3.73 1.30 -10.36
N LYS A 78 4.47 2.07 -11.17
CA LYS A 78 4.53 1.89 -12.63
C LYS A 78 5.94 1.73 -13.18
N ASN A 79 6.96 2.31 -12.55
CA ASN A 79 8.32 2.28 -13.09
C ASN A 79 8.95 0.87 -12.93
N ARG A 80 9.58 0.37 -14.01
CA ARG A 80 10.32 -0.90 -14.07
C ARG A 80 11.80 -0.72 -14.44
N GLU A 81 12.22 0.49 -14.77
CA GLU A 81 13.53 0.77 -15.37
C GLU A 81 14.62 0.95 -14.32
N CYS A 82 14.24 1.33 -13.10
CA CYS A 82 15.18 1.63 -12.03
C CYS A 82 14.65 1.24 -10.64
N GLU A 83 15.57 1.13 -9.69
CA GLU A 83 15.26 1.03 -8.27
C GLU A 83 14.59 2.30 -7.76
N GLN A 84 13.63 2.14 -6.85
CA GLN A 84 12.81 3.24 -6.33
C GLN A 84 12.84 3.26 -4.80
N VAL A 85 12.98 4.47 -4.24
CA VAL A 85 12.79 4.71 -2.80
C VAL A 85 11.66 5.74 -2.66
N ALA A 86 10.54 5.33 -2.07
CA ALA A 86 9.38 6.18 -1.89
C ALA A 86 9.19 6.48 -0.40
N ASN A 87 9.30 7.75 0.00
CA ASN A 87 8.99 8.21 1.35
C ASN A 87 7.59 8.85 1.34
N LEU A 88 6.58 8.11 1.79
CA LEU A 88 5.17 8.51 1.71
C LEU A 88 4.66 8.90 3.10
N PHE A 89 4.26 10.16 3.26
CA PHE A 89 3.74 10.69 4.52
C PHE A 89 2.27 11.04 4.37
N TYR A 90 1.41 10.43 5.18
CA TYR A 90 -0.02 10.72 5.22
C TYR A 90 -0.35 11.51 6.49
N ASN A 91 -0.66 12.79 6.33
CA ASN A 91 -1.01 13.67 7.44
C ASN A 91 -2.54 13.76 7.54
N VAL A 92 -3.12 13.13 8.56
CA VAL A 92 -4.57 12.91 8.68
C VAL A 92 -5.14 13.72 9.84
N LEU A 93 -5.99 14.71 9.52
CA LEU A 93 -6.57 15.63 10.50
C LEU A 93 -7.92 15.17 11.07
N GLU A 94 -8.55 16.01 11.89
CA GLU A 94 -9.66 15.64 12.77
C GLU A 94 -10.86 15.07 12.02
N LYS A 95 -11.45 13.98 12.54
CA LYS A 95 -12.65 13.31 11.99
C LYS A 95 -12.50 12.91 10.52
N THR A 96 -11.26 12.72 10.06
CA THR A 96 -10.97 12.25 8.70
C THR A 96 -10.83 10.73 8.69
N HIS A 97 -11.48 10.11 7.73
CA HIS A 97 -11.43 8.67 7.48
C HIS A 97 -10.77 8.46 6.12
N VAL A 98 -9.60 7.83 6.11
CA VAL A 98 -8.86 7.56 4.87
C VAL A 98 -8.64 6.06 4.71
N ASN A 99 -8.98 5.54 3.54
CA ASN A 99 -8.55 4.22 3.11
C ASN A 99 -7.40 4.38 2.11
N VAL A 100 -6.29 3.72 2.35
CA VAL A 100 -5.10 3.77 1.49
C VAL A 100 -4.81 2.38 0.96
N TYR A 101 -4.64 2.27 -0.34
CA TYR A 101 -4.36 1.02 -1.04
C TYR A 101 -3.08 1.17 -1.84
N HIS A 102 -2.08 0.34 -1.58
CA HIS A 102 -0.85 0.34 -2.36
C HIS A 102 -0.77 -0.96 -3.16
N LEU A 103 -0.55 -0.82 -4.46
CA LEU A 103 -0.30 -1.92 -5.38
C LEU A 103 1.12 -1.84 -5.91
N ASN A 104 1.96 -2.79 -5.50
CA ASN A 104 3.36 -2.89 -5.88
C ASN A 104 3.65 -4.24 -6.53
N ILE A 105 3.30 -4.39 -7.81
CA ILE A 105 3.50 -5.62 -8.59
C ILE A 105 4.57 -5.49 -9.68
N VAL A 106 5.18 -4.32 -9.81
CA VAL A 106 6.18 -4.07 -10.87
C VAL A 106 7.51 -4.79 -10.61
N ASN A 107 8.18 -5.21 -11.67
CA ASN A 107 9.47 -5.88 -11.62
C ASN A 107 10.61 -4.88 -11.43
N SER A 108 10.76 -4.38 -10.20
CA SER A 108 11.88 -3.55 -9.78
C SER A 108 12.14 -3.69 -8.28
N ASN A 109 13.35 -3.31 -7.85
CA ASN A 109 13.68 -3.11 -6.45
C ASN A 109 12.94 -1.86 -5.95
N ILE A 110 12.18 -2.01 -4.86
CA ILE A 110 11.41 -0.91 -4.29
C ILE A 110 11.55 -0.94 -2.78
N THR A 111 12.02 0.19 -2.23
CA THR A 111 11.86 0.48 -0.81
C THR A 111 10.76 1.52 -0.65
N GLU A 112 9.75 1.18 0.12
CA GLU A 112 8.62 2.04 0.41
C GLU A 112 8.57 2.31 1.92
N ASN A 113 8.81 3.56 2.30
CA ASN A 113 8.71 4.06 3.66
C ASN A 113 7.37 4.79 3.81
N VAL A 114 6.38 4.16 4.42
CA VAL A 114 5.04 4.73 4.63
C VAL A 114 4.89 5.19 6.06
N THR A 115 4.62 6.47 6.27
CA THR A 115 4.31 7.04 7.58
C THR A 115 2.91 7.62 7.59
N PHE A 116 2.07 7.15 8.50
CA PHE A 116 0.74 7.69 8.76
C PHE A 116 0.76 8.50 10.04
N ASN A 117 0.62 9.82 9.92
CA ASN A 117 0.54 10.74 11.05
C ASN A 117 -0.94 11.02 11.36
N LEU A 118 -1.49 10.30 12.34
CA LEU A 118 -2.87 10.48 12.81
C LEU A 118 -2.93 11.64 13.82
N GLN A 119 -2.86 12.86 13.28
CA GLN A 119 -2.72 14.12 14.03
C GLN A 119 -4.05 14.68 14.55
N GLY A 120 -5.16 14.28 13.93
CA GLY A 120 -6.49 14.75 14.28
C GLY A 120 -7.23 13.80 15.22
N LYS A 121 -7.98 14.36 16.18
CA LYS A 121 -8.88 13.56 17.03
C LYS A 121 -9.87 12.77 16.17
N ARG A 122 -10.13 11.51 16.53
CA ARG A 122 -11.09 10.66 15.81
C ARG A 122 -10.80 10.53 14.32
N SER A 123 -9.53 10.63 13.91
CA SER A 123 -9.14 10.24 12.56
C SER A 123 -8.95 8.73 12.49
N SER A 124 -9.25 8.14 11.34
CA SER A 124 -9.12 6.70 11.11
C SER A 124 -8.39 6.42 9.81
N LEU A 125 -7.55 5.39 9.82
CA LEU A 125 -6.85 4.86 8.67
C LEU A 125 -7.21 3.39 8.47
N LYS A 126 -7.53 3.02 7.23
CA LYS A 126 -7.37 1.64 6.77
C LYS A 126 -6.29 1.59 5.70
N TYR A 127 -5.34 0.68 5.85
CA TYR A 127 -4.26 0.53 4.89
C TYR A 127 -4.21 -0.89 4.35
N TYR A 128 -4.12 -1.02 3.03
CA TYR A 128 -3.97 -2.29 2.34
C TYR A 128 -2.75 -2.25 1.43
N LEU A 129 -1.81 -3.16 1.64
CA LEU A 129 -0.69 -3.40 0.73
C LEU A 129 -0.91 -4.70 -0.03
N ALA A 130 -0.87 -4.64 -1.36
CA ALA A 130 -0.72 -5.80 -2.24
C ALA A 130 0.62 -5.68 -2.96
N SER A 131 1.56 -6.57 -2.65
CA SER A 131 2.91 -6.51 -3.20
C SER A 131 3.38 -7.87 -3.68
N LEU A 132 3.90 -7.92 -4.91
CA LEU A 132 4.44 -9.13 -5.56
C LEU A 132 5.91 -8.89 -5.90
N SER A 133 6.80 -9.75 -5.44
CA SER A 133 8.22 -9.74 -5.80
C SER A 133 8.59 -11.03 -6.51
N THR A 134 9.07 -10.93 -7.75
CA THR A 134 9.48 -12.06 -8.61
C THR A 134 10.95 -11.95 -9.01
N HIS A 135 11.44 -12.94 -9.75
CA HIS A 135 12.81 -12.99 -10.29
C HIS A 135 13.88 -12.87 -9.20
N ASN A 136 14.70 -11.81 -9.25
CA ASN A 136 15.74 -11.50 -8.26
C ASN A 136 15.47 -10.14 -7.58
N TYR A 137 14.26 -9.59 -7.73
CA TYR A 137 13.94 -8.29 -7.17
C TYR A 137 13.73 -8.36 -5.67
N HIS A 138 13.96 -7.23 -5.00
CA HIS A 138 13.82 -7.07 -3.56
C HIS A 138 12.85 -5.94 -3.27
N LYS A 139 11.82 -6.24 -2.49
CA LYS A 139 10.81 -5.26 -2.08
C LYS A 139 10.78 -5.14 -0.57
N ASN A 140 10.89 -3.91 -0.10
CA ASN A 140 10.92 -3.58 1.32
C ASN A 140 9.82 -2.56 1.63
N ALA A 141 8.85 -2.93 2.45
CA ALA A 141 7.81 -2.03 2.94
C ALA A 141 8.06 -1.77 4.43
N ILE A 142 8.35 -0.51 4.76
CA ILE A 142 8.52 -0.04 6.13
C ILE A 142 7.33 0.88 6.43
N ILE A 143 6.43 0.39 7.26
CA ILE A 143 5.16 1.06 7.58
C ILE A 143 5.20 1.54 9.03
N TYR A 144 4.85 2.80 9.26
CA TYR A 144 4.80 3.42 10.57
C TYR A 144 3.47 4.16 10.74
N ALA A 145 2.62 3.73 11.68
CA ALA A 145 1.42 4.45 12.07
C ALA A 145 1.65 5.16 13.41
N HIS A 146 1.63 6.49 13.38
CA HIS A 146 1.84 7.33 14.55
C HIS A 146 0.51 7.94 15.01
N HIS A 147 0.01 7.46 16.14
CA HIS A 147 -1.17 7.99 16.79
C HIS A 147 -0.78 9.20 17.63
N LEU A 148 -1.09 10.40 17.13
CA LEU A 148 -0.70 11.69 17.69
C LEU A 148 -1.88 12.46 18.32
N ALA A 149 -3.09 11.90 18.23
CA ALA A 149 -4.29 12.44 18.86
C ALA A 149 -5.16 11.35 19.49
N PRO A 150 -5.97 11.67 20.52
CA PRO A 150 -6.87 10.70 21.15
C PRO A 150 -7.98 10.21 20.21
N GLY A 151 -8.40 8.97 20.44
CA GLY A 151 -9.48 8.32 19.69
C GLY A 151 -9.14 8.04 18.24
N THR A 152 -7.87 7.88 17.89
CA THR A 152 -7.43 7.60 16.52
C THR A 152 -7.40 6.10 16.24
N GLU A 153 -7.72 5.69 15.01
CA GLU A 153 -7.81 4.28 14.62
C GLU A 153 -6.87 3.97 13.45
N SER A 154 -6.15 2.85 13.51
CA SER A 154 -5.44 2.27 12.36
C SER A 154 -5.79 0.78 12.20
N ASP A 155 -6.13 0.38 10.98
CA ASP A 155 -6.28 -1.02 10.56
C ASP A 155 -5.37 -1.25 9.34
N ILE A 156 -4.24 -1.90 9.57
CA ILE A 156 -3.19 -2.13 8.57
C ILE A 156 -3.18 -3.59 8.16
N LYS A 157 -3.40 -3.86 6.87
CA LYS A 157 -3.36 -5.20 6.30
C LYS A 157 -2.36 -5.26 5.15
N THR A 158 -1.40 -6.17 5.22
CA THR A 158 -0.42 -6.36 4.16
C THR A 158 -0.50 -7.78 3.63
N TYR A 159 -0.56 -7.88 2.31
CA TYR A 159 -0.62 -9.12 1.55
C TYR A 159 0.53 -9.09 0.56
N SER A 160 1.49 -9.97 0.77
CA SER A 160 2.78 -9.93 0.13
C SER A 160 3.16 -11.30 -0.40
N ILE A 161 3.70 -11.38 -1.62
CA ILE A 161 4.03 -12.65 -2.28
C ILE A 161 5.45 -12.59 -2.82
N ALA A 162 6.29 -13.54 -2.41
CA ALA A 162 7.65 -13.70 -2.91
C ALA A 162 7.76 -14.98 -3.75
N LYS A 163 8.19 -14.85 -5.01
CA LYS A 163 8.37 -15.93 -6.00
C LYS A 163 9.79 -15.91 -6.59
N ASP A 164 10.25 -17.04 -7.11
CA ASP A 164 11.58 -17.23 -7.70
C ASP A 164 12.72 -17.01 -6.67
N ASN A 165 13.70 -16.15 -6.92
CA ASN A 165 14.81 -15.83 -6.00
C ASN A 165 14.60 -14.49 -5.28
N SER A 166 13.37 -14.00 -5.24
CA SER A 166 13.05 -12.68 -4.71
C SER A 166 13.10 -12.62 -3.18
N LEU A 167 13.14 -11.38 -2.66
CA LEU A 167 13.04 -11.11 -1.22
C LEU A 167 11.95 -10.07 -0.99
N GLN A 168 11.05 -10.39 -0.06
CA GLN A 168 10.03 -9.46 0.39
C GLN A 168 10.13 -9.23 1.89
N THR A 169 10.28 -7.98 2.29
CA THR A 169 10.34 -7.58 3.69
C THR A 169 9.18 -6.64 3.98
N VAL A 170 8.45 -6.90 5.06
CA VAL A 170 7.41 -6.01 5.58
C VAL A 170 7.68 -5.78 7.05
N LYS A 171 7.92 -4.52 7.40
CA LYS A 171 7.99 -4.05 8.77
C LYS A 171 6.83 -3.12 9.04
N CYS A 172 6.12 -3.32 10.14
CA CYS A 172 4.99 -2.46 10.49
C CYS A 172 5.05 -2.09 11.96
N THR A 173 5.16 -0.79 12.25
CA THR A 173 5.15 -0.27 13.61
C THR A 173 3.89 0.57 13.81
N SER A 174 3.09 0.25 14.82
CA SER A 174 2.04 1.15 15.31
C SER A 174 2.51 1.72 16.64
N HIS A 175 2.60 3.04 16.69
CA HIS A 175 3.04 3.79 17.86
C HIS A 175 1.87 4.61 18.41
N ILE A 176 1.43 4.27 19.63
CA ILE A 176 0.45 5.05 20.37
C ILE A 176 1.16 5.80 21.49
N GLU A 177 1.26 7.12 21.32
CA GLU A 177 1.86 8.04 22.28
C GLU A 177 1.05 8.09 23.58
N LYS A 178 1.72 8.47 24.67
CA LYS A 178 1.08 8.72 25.95
C LYS A 178 -0.03 9.77 25.80
N THR A 179 -1.12 9.63 26.56
CA THR A 179 -2.33 10.48 26.54
C THR A 179 -3.24 10.32 25.33
N MET A 180 -2.88 9.47 24.36
CA MET A 180 -3.72 9.15 23.19
C MET A 180 -4.79 8.11 23.51
N SER A 181 -5.52 8.34 24.60
CA SER A 181 -6.60 7.48 25.08
C SER A 181 -7.64 7.19 24.00
N LYS A 182 -8.25 6.01 24.11
CA LYS A 182 -9.26 5.43 23.22
C LYS A 182 -8.78 5.21 21.77
N SER A 183 -7.47 5.21 21.55
CA SER A 183 -6.92 4.91 20.24
C SER A 183 -6.86 3.40 20.01
N GLU A 184 -7.00 2.99 18.75
CA GLU A 184 -7.04 1.58 18.34
C GLU A 184 -6.00 1.33 17.24
N ALA A 185 -5.20 0.27 17.37
CA ALA A 185 -4.20 -0.13 16.38
C ALA A 185 -4.28 -1.62 16.07
N HIS A 186 -4.64 -1.95 14.83
CA HIS A 186 -4.77 -3.32 14.35
C HIS A 186 -3.82 -3.54 13.17
N GLN A 187 -3.06 -4.63 13.22
CA GLN A 187 -2.13 -5.02 12.19
C GLN A 187 -2.35 -6.48 11.76
N GLU A 188 -2.32 -6.74 10.46
CA GLU A 188 -2.35 -8.07 9.87
C GLU A 188 -1.32 -8.17 8.74
N LEU A 189 -0.23 -8.88 8.97
CA LEU A 189 0.84 -9.09 8.00
C LEU A 189 0.78 -10.52 7.48
N ARG A 190 0.47 -10.70 6.20
CA ARG A 190 0.46 -12.01 5.52
C ARG A 190 1.44 -12.03 4.36
N LEU A 191 2.48 -12.85 4.50
CA LEU A 191 3.49 -13.05 3.47
C LEU A 191 3.45 -14.51 3.00
N LEU A 192 3.42 -14.70 1.68
CA LEU A 192 3.35 -16.00 1.04
C LEU A 192 4.62 -16.22 0.20
N VAL A 193 5.28 -17.34 0.41
CA VAL A 193 6.50 -17.75 -0.31
C VAL A 193 6.11 -18.85 -1.28
N PHE A 194 6.31 -18.63 -2.58
CA PHE A 194 5.88 -19.58 -3.61
C PHE A 194 6.87 -20.73 -3.79
N ASP A 195 8.16 -20.43 -3.67
CA ASP A 195 9.23 -21.35 -4.03
C ASP A 195 10.32 -21.37 -2.95
N LYS A 196 11.12 -22.43 -2.90
CA LYS A 196 12.15 -22.61 -1.85
C LYS A 196 13.28 -21.57 -1.92
N THR A 197 13.41 -20.90 -3.06
CA THR A 197 14.46 -19.94 -3.35
C THR A 197 14.07 -18.51 -2.95
N SER A 198 12.77 -18.21 -2.83
CA SER A 198 12.31 -16.89 -2.43
C SER A 198 12.24 -16.78 -0.91
N LYS A 199 12.27 -15.54 -0.43
CA LYS A 199 12.30 -15.25 1.01
C LYS A 199 11.27 -14.18 1.36
N ALA A 200 10.67 -14.35 2.52
CA ALA A 200 9.76 -13.39 3.10
C ALA A 200 10.15 -13.11 4.56
N ILE A 201 10.18 -11.84 4.94
CA ILE A 201 10.48 -11.38 6.29
C ILE A 201 9.36 -10.47 6.76
N SER A 202 8.81 -10.75 7.94
CA SER A 202 7.73 -9.96 8.54
C SER A 202 8.10 -9.55 9.96
N ASP A 203 8.01 -8.25 10.26
CA ASP A 203 8.41 -7.63 11.53
C ASP A 203 7.31 -6.65 12.04
N PRO A 204 6.24 -7.15 12.68
CA PRO A 204 5.22 -6.31 13.30
C PRO A 204 5.65 -5.84 14.70
N ILE A 205 5.47 -4.56 14.98
CA ILE A 205 5.86 -3.89 16.22
C ILE A 205 4.69 -3.04 16.73
N LEU A 206 4.43 -3.15 18.04
CA LEU A 206 3.53 -2.28 18.77
C LEU A 206 4.34 -1.50 19.81
N LEU A 207 4.36 -0.18 19.70
CA LEU A 207 4.94 0.74 20.67
C LEU A 207 3.77 1.45 21.36
N ILE A 208 3.47 1.10 22.61
CA ILE A 208 2.25 1.56 23.28
C ILE A 208 2.61 2.19 24.62
N ASP A 209 2.44 3.50 24.71
CA ASP A 209 2.73 4.30 25.91
C ASP A 209 1.44 4.77 26.64
N GLU A 210 0.28 4.26 26.24
CA GLU A 210 -1.05 4.57 26.81
C GLU A 210 -1.80 3.30 27.22
N ASN A 211 -2.55 3.37 28.32
CA ASN A 211 -3.25 2.21 28.90
C ASN A 211 -4.68 2.06 28.36
N ASP A 212 -5.39 3.16 28.13
CA ASP A 212 -6.78 3.15 27.62
C ASP A 212 -6.78 3.01 26.09
N ILE A 213 -6.38 1.85 25.57
CA ILE A 213 -6.25 1.58 24.14
C ILE A 213 -6.74 0.18 23.77
N LYS A 214 -6.92 -0.07 22.48
CA LYS A 214 -6.97 -1.43 21.92
C LYS A 214 -5.82 -1.61 20.93
N ALA A 215 -5.10 -2.71 21.05
CA ALA A 215 -4.09 -3.04 20.06
C ALA A 215 -4.07 -4.54 19.79
N SER A 216 -3.90 -4.93 18.53
CA SER A 216 -3.71 -6.33 18.15
C SER A 216 -2.81 -6.44 16.92
N HIS A 217 -2.06 -7.53 16.85
CA HIS A 217 -1.35 -7.90 15.65
C HIS A 217 -1.61 -9.36 15.26
N ALA A 218 -1.63 -9.63 13.97
CA ALA A 218 -1.64 -10.95 13.38
C ALA A 218 -0.50 -11.01 12.37
N ASN A 219 0.28 -12.09 12.41
CA ASN A 219 1.41 -12.28 11.52
C ASN A 219 1.42 -13.70 11.00
N ALA A 220 1.49 -13.86 9.69
CA ALA A 220 1.59 -15.15 9.03
C ALA A 220 2.62 -15.06 7.90
N VAL A 221 3.70 -15.82 8.03
CA VAL A 221 4.67 -16.05 6.95
C VAL A 221 4.67 -17.53 6.66
N GLY A 222 4.36 -17.90 5.43
CA GLY A 222 4.20 -19.31 5.07
C GLY A 222 4.56 -19.59 3.63
N MET A 223 5.00 -20.82 3.39
CA MET A 223 5.11 -21.34 2.03
C MET A 223 3.70 -21.66 1.50
N LEU A 224 3.53 -21.57 0.19
CA LEU A 224 2.35 -22.03 -0.51
C LEU A 224 2.07 -23.50 -0.15
N ASP A 225 0.88 -23.75 0.40
CA ASP A 225 0.47 -25.06 0.90
C ASP A 225 0.24 -26.05 -0.26
N PRO A 226 1.05 -27.13 -0.37
CA PRO A 226 0.88 -28.14 -1.41
C PRO A 226 -0.48 -28.82 -1.37
N GLU A 227 -1.12 -28.95 -0.20
CA GLU A 227 -2.45 -29.56 -0.09
C GLU A 227 -3.54 -28.66 -0.69
N GLN A 228 -3.44 -27.34 -0.52
CA GLN A 228 -4.33 -26.38 -1.18
C GLN A 228 -4.19 -26.45 -2.70
N ILE A 229 -2.95 -26.54 -3.20
CA ILE A 229 -2.69 -26.70 -4.63
C ILE A 229 -3.26 -28.03 -5.13
N PHE A 230 -2.96 -29.14 -4.46
CA PHE A 230 -3.48 -30.45 -4.83
C PHE A 230 -5.00 -30.48 -4.85
N TYR A 231 -5.65 -29.90 -3.83
CA TYR A 231 -7.11 -29.79 -3.77
C TYR A 231 -7.67 -29.03 -4.97
N LEU A 232 -7.10 -27.88 -5.33
CA LEU A 232 -7.51 -27.12 -6.52
C LEU A 232 -7.27 -27.92 -7.82
N GLN A 233 -6.19 -28.69 -7.90
CA GLN A 233 -5.96 -29.58 -9.04
C GLN A 233 -7.03 -30.68 -9.17
N THR A 234 -7.53 -31.22 -8.05
CA THR A 234 -8.66 -32.19 -8.11
C THR A 234 -9.94 -31.57 -8.64
N ARG A 235 -10.05 -30.22 -8.64
CA ARG A 235 -11.14 -29.46 -9.25
C ARG A 235 -10.86 -29.05 -10.71
N GLY A 236 -9.81 -29.59 -11.32
CA GLY A 236 -9.50 -29.41 -12.74
C GLY A 236 -8.59 -28.22 -13.05
N LEU A 237 -8.07 -27.53 -12.04
CA LEU A 237 -7.12 -26.42 -12.25
C LEU A 237 -5.71 -26.96 -12.50
N THR A 238 -4.96 -26.32 -13.39
CA THR A 238 -3.51 -26.54 -13.45
C THR A 238 -2.82 -25.93 -12.21
N VAL A 239 -1.57 -26.31 -11.93
CA VAL A 239 -0.79 -25.71 -10.83
C VAL A 239 -0.74 -24.18 -10.96
N ASN A 240 -0.53 -23.67 -12.18
CA ASN A 240 -0.43 -22.23 -12.42
C ASN A 240 -1.78 -21.53 -12.20
N GLN A 241 -2.88 -22.14 -12.64
CA GLN A 241 -4.22 -21.62 -12.36
C GLN A 241 -4.55 -21.61 -10.86
N ALA A 242 -4.13 -22.64 -10.13
CA ALA A 242 -4.31 -22.71 -8.67
C ALA A 242 -3.48 -21.63 -7.95
N ARG A 243 -2.21 -21.47 -8.33
CA ARG A 243 -1.31 -20.41 -7.85
C ARG A 243 -1.88 -19.02 -8.10
N LYS A 244 -2.36 -18.77 -9.33
CA LYS A 244 -3.05 -17.54 -9.71
C LYS A 244 -4.26 -17.28 -8.82
N LEU A 245 -5.13 -18.27 -8.62
CA LEU A 245 -6.33 -18.12 -7.81
C LEU A 245 -6.01 -17.74 -6.35
N ILE A 246 -5.00 -18.36 -5.77
CA ILE A 246 -4.53 -18.04 -4.41
C ILE A 246 -3.96 -16.62 -4.36
N CYS A 247 -3.13 -16.24 -5.34
CA CYS A 247 -2.57 -14.89 -5.48
C CYS A 247 -3.68 -13.83 -5.59
N MET A 248 -4.69 -14.06 -6.43
CA MET A 248 -5.86 -13.18 -6.57
C MET A 248 -6.63 -13.05 -5.25
N GLY A 249 -6.75 -14.13 -4.47
CA GLY A 249 -7.35 -14.08 -3.13
C GLY A 249 -6.60 -13.14 -2.18
N TYR A 250 -5.27 -13.14 -2.23
CA TYR A 250 -4.43 -12.25 -1.42
C TYR A 250 -4.58 -10.77 -1.82
N PHE A 251 -4.63 -10.47 -3.12
CA PHE A 251 -4.67 -9.09 -3.62
C PHE A 251 -6.07 -8.52 -3.81
N LYS A 252 -7.12 -9.33 -3.57
CA LYS A 252 -8.53 -8.98 -3.79
C LYS A 252 -8.92 -7.61 -3.21
N ASN A 253 -8.57 -7.35 -1.95
CA ASN A 253 -8.94 -6.10 -1.27
C ASN A 253 -8.41 -4.84 -1.97
N VAL A 254 -7.24 -4.94 -2.61
CA VAL A 254 -6.62 -3.81 -3.34
C VAL A 254 -7.17 -3.73 -4.76
N ILE A 255 -7.31 -4.86 -5.45
CA ILE A 255 -7.83 -4.91 -6.83
C ILE A 255 -9.28 -4.43 -6.88
N ASP A 256 -10.13 -4.90 -5.96
CA ASP A 256 -11.55 -4.52 -5.90
C ASP A 256 -11.77 -3.04 -5.59
N ALA A 257 -10.80 -2.38 -4.96
CA ALA A 257 -10.89 -0.95 -4.66
C ALA A 257 -10.74 -0.08 -5.92
N ILE A 258 -10.18 -0.63 -7.00
CA ILE A 258 -9.98 0.08 -8.27
C ILE A 258 -11.29 0.04 -9.07
N GLU A 259 -11.98 1.16 -9.26
CA GLU A 259 -13.28 1.17 -9.96
C GLU A 259 -13.17 0.96 -11.48
N ASP A 260 -12.00 1.25 -12.07
CA ASP A 260 -11.75 1.08 -13.51
C ASP A 260 -11.54 -0.40 -13.87
N GLU A 261 -12.56 -1.02 -14.46
CA GLU A 261 -12.54 -2.43 -14.91
C GLU A 261 -11.43 -2.74 -15.91
N THR A 262 -11.08 -1.79 -16.79
CA THR A 262 -10.01 -1.97 -17.77
C THR A 262 -8.66 -2.02 -17.07
N LEU A 263 -8.45 -1.13 -16.11
CA LEU A 263 -7.25 -1.13 -15.28
C LEU A 263 -7.16 -2.39 -14.41
N GLN A 264 -8.26 -2.80 -13.76
CA GLN A 264 -8.30 -4.07 -13.01
C GLN A 264 -7.87 -5.24 -13.89
N LYS A 265 -8.44 -5.36 -15.09
CA LYS A 265 -8.10 -6.44 -16.03
C LYS A 265 -6.62 -6.41 -16.39
N ASN A 266 -6.07 -5.24 -16.72
CA ASN A 266 -4.65 -5.10 -17.05
C ASN A 266 -3.74 -5.53 -15.89
N ILE A 267 -4.11 -5.19 -14.65
CA ILE A 267 -3.38 -5.60 -13.44
C ILE A 267 -3.44 -7.12 -13.25
N ILE A 268 -4.62 -7.73 -13.43
CA ILE A 268 -4.80 -9.18 -13.32
C ILE A 268 -3.99 -9.91 -14.38
N ASP A 269 -4.01 -9.42 -15.62
CA ASP A 269 -3.24 -9.99 -16.74
C ASP A 269 -1.72 -9.87 -16.50
N GLU A 270 -1.28 -8.79 -15.85
CA GLU A 270 0.13 -8.64 -15.45
C GLU A 270 0.52 -9.65 -14.36
N ILE A 271 -0.28 -9.75 -13.29
CA ILE A 271 -0.03 -10.71 -12.23
C ILE A 271 -0.04 -12.15 -12.79
N ASP A 272 -0.92 -12.45 -13.74
CA ASP A 272 -0.99 -13.77 -14.37
C ASP A 272 0.31 -14.13 -15.11
N LYS A 273 0.93 -13.17 -15.81
CA LYS A 273 2.22 -13.38 -16.47
C LYS A 273 3.31 -13.71 -15.45
N GLU A 274 3.40 -12.93 -14.38
CA GLU A 274 4.43 -13.08 -13.34
C GLU A 274 4.29 -14.39 -12.54
N ILE A 275 3.05 -14.85 -12.34
CA ILE A 275 2.75 -16.06 -11.57
C ILE A 275 2.76 -17.33 -12.45
N GLY A 276 2.40 -17.19 -13.73
CA GLY A 276 2.23 -18.30 -14.67
C GLY A 276 3.52 -18.82 -15.30
N GLU A 277 4.62 -18.07 -15.21
CA GLU A 277 5.99 -18.48 -15.58
C GLU A 277 6.70 -19.26 -14.47
#